data_AF-A0A7J9H9H2-F1
#
_entry.id   AF-A0A7J9H9H2-F1
#
_cell.length_a   1.000
_cell.length_b   1.000
_cell.length_c   1.000
_cell.angle_alpha   90.00
_cell.angle_beta   90.00
_cell.angle_gamma   90.00
#
_symmetry.space_group_name_H-M   'P 1'
#
loop_
_entity.id
_entity.type
_entity.pdbx_description
1 polymer ?
#
loop_
_entity_poly.entity_id
_entity_poly.type
_entity_poly.pdbx_seq_one_letter_code
_entity_poly.pdbx_strand_id
1 'polypeptide(L)'
;MCRSHKEKRSSYAPEKGVRYDGIYRIEKCWRKVGIQGFKVCRYLFVRCDNEPAPWTSDDHGDLPRPLPAIPELKKATDVFERKESPSWDFDEEDNRWRWKKPPPPSKKPVNAADLEERKRARKAIRQAHTTTVRERLLKEFSCLICRQVMNLPVTTPCAHNFCKSCFEAAFSGKTAIRERSKGGRTLRSQKNVLHCPSCPTDISDFLQNLQVCHVICRNVLLSEKKLLEK
;
A
#
# COMPACT_ATOMS: atom_id res chain seq x y z
N MET A 1 -5.29 -18.87 0.16
CA MET A 1 -6.67 -18.85 -0.37
C MET A 1 -7.22 -17.45 -0.16
N CYS A 2 -7.92 -16.90 -1.16
CA CYS A 2 -8.52 -15.57 -1.04
C CYS A 2 -10.03 -15.68 -1.26
N ARG A 3 -10.83 -15.00 -0.42
CA ARG A 3 -12.29 -14.90 -0.59
C ARG A 3 -12.69 -13.47 -0.95
N SER A 4 -13.70 -13.35 -1.81
CA SER A 4 -14.20 -12.06 -2.30
C SER A 4 -15.63 -11.82 -1.82
N HIS A 5 -15.97 -10.56 -1.56
CA HIS A 5 -17.34 -10.12 -1.26
C HIS A 5 -18.35 -10.44 -2.37
N LYS A 6 -17.89 -10.76 -3.58
CA LYS A 6 -18.77 -11.18 -4.68
C LYS A 6 -19.43 -12.54 -4.43
N GLU A 7 -18.86 -13.37 -3.56
CA GLU A 7 -19.41 -14.69 -3.23
C GLU A 7 -20.56 -14.55 -2.22
N LYS A 8 -21.80 -14.58 -2.73
CA LYS A 8 -23.01 -14.38 -1.91
C LYS A 8 -23.51 -15.64 -1.23
N ARG A 9 -23.02 -16.83 -1.60
CA ARG A 9 -23.49 -18.12 -1.04
C ARG A 9 -22.71 -18.54 0.20
N SER A 10 -21.60 -17.87 0.51
CA SER A 10 -20.74 -18.22 1.63
C SER A 10 -20.87 -17.20 2.76
N SER A 11 -21.22 -17.67 3.95
CA SER A 11 -21.19 -16.86 5.19
C SER A 11 -19.78 -16.40 5.57
N TYR A 12 -18.74 -17.02 4.99
CA TYR A 12 -17.34 -16.68 5.26
C TYR A 12 -16.77 -15.61 4.32
N ALA A 13 -17.55 -15.15 3.34
CA ALA A 13 -17.13 -14.09 2.43
C ALA A 13 -17.03 -12.74 3.18
N PRO A 14 -16.01 -11.91 2.90
CA PRO A 14 -15.90 -10.58 3.53
C PRO A 14 -17.00 -9.65 3.02
N GLU A 15 -17.40 -8.67 3.81
CA GLU A 15 -18.42 -7.68 3.41
C GLU A 15 -17.97 -6.82 2.21
N LYS A 16 -16.68 -6.48 2.15
CA LYS A 16 -16.09 -5.63 1.11
C LYS A 16 -14.73 -6.17 0.66
N GLY A 17 -14.42 -5.98 -0.62
CA GLY A 17 -13.10 -6.27 -1.19
C GLY A 17 -12.77 -7.76 -1.31
N VAL A 18 -11.50 -8.08 -1.09
CA VAL A 18 -10.94 -9.44 -1.12
C VAL A 18 -10.11 -9.61 0.14
N ARG A 19 -10.27 -10.75 0.84
CA ARG A 19 -9.53 -11.08 2.06
C ARG A 19 -8.68 -12.33 1.85
N TYR A 20 -7.44 -12.29 2.32
CA TYR A 20 -6.58 -13.46 2.40
C TYR A 20 -6.96 -14.27 3.65
N ASP A 21 -7.22 -15.57 3.46
CA ASP A 21 -7.78 -16.44 4.51
C ASP A 21 -6.82 -17.55 4.96
N GLY A 22 -5.55 -17.46 4.55
CA GLY A 22 -4.50 -18.40 4.90
C GLY A 22 -4.24 -19.50 3.87
N ILE A 23 -3.45 -20.48 4.29
CA ILE A 23 -2.96 -21.63 3.54
C ILE A 23 -3.98 -22.77 3.60
N TYR A 24 -4.19 -23.42 2.45
CA TYR A 24 -5.09 -24.55 2.29
C TYR A 24 -4.41 -25.65 1.48
N ARG A 25 -4.75 -26.89 1.78
CA ARG A 25 -4.35 -28.07 1.01
C ARG A 25 -5.58 -28.78 0.44
N ILE A 26 -5.37 -29.48 -0.67
CA ILE A 26 -6.43 -30.26 -1.34
C ILE A 26 -6.35 -31.70 -0.83
N GLU A 27 -7.35 -32.17 -0.11
CA GLU A 27 -7.36 -33.54 0.45
C GLU A 27 -7.96 -34.57 -0.51
N LYS A 28 -9.03 -34.20 -1.21
CA LYS A 28 -9.72 -35.03 -2.20
C LYS A 28 -10.03 -34.24 -3.45
N CYS A 29 -10.00 -34.89 -4.61
CA CYS A 29 -10.56 -34.34 -5.83
C CYS A 29 -11.37 -35.40 -6.58
N TRP A 30 -12.42 -34.97 -7.27
CA TRP A 30 -13.31 -35.87 -7.98
C TRP A 30 -14.04 -35.13 -9.11
N ARG A 31 -14.65 -35.88 -10.02
CA ARG A 31 -15.51 -35.34 -11.08
C ARG A 31 -16.96 -35.71 -10.81
N LYS A 32 -17.88 -34.83 -11.19
CA LYS A 32 -19.32 -35.12 -11.22
C LYS A 32 -19.99 -34.44 -12.39
N VAL A 33 -21.15 -34.94 -12.80
CA VAL A 33 -22.01 -34.24 -13.77
C VAL A 33 -22.61 -33.00 -13.08
N GLY A 34 -22.37 -31.83 -13.66
CA GLY A 34 -22.92 -30.56 -13.21
C GLY A 34 -24.41 -30.44 -13.52
N ILE A 35 -25.04 -29.38 -13.01
CA ILE A 35 -26.49 -29.14 -13.18
C ILE A 35 -26.88 -29.03 -14.66
N GLN A 36 -25.98 -28.50 -15.49
CA GLN A 36 -26.16 -28.35 -16.95
C GLN A 36 -25.69 -29.57 -17.77
N GLY A 37 -25.39 -30.71 -17.13
CA GLY A 37 -25.00 -31.95 -17.83
C GLY A 37 -23.51 -32.08 -18.19
N PHE A 38 -22.70 -31.03 -18.03
CA PHE A 38 -21.25 -31.10 -18.29
C PHE A 38 -20.48 -31.67 -17.09
N LYS A 39 -19.36 -32.35 -17.34
CA LYS A 39 -18.46 -32.83 -16.27
C LYS A 39 -17.79 -31.64 -15.56
N VAL A 40 -17.82 -31.64 -14.23
CA VAL A 40 -17.23 -30.62 -13.36
C VAL A 40 -16.24 -31.27 -12.40
N CYS A 41 -15.03 -30.70 -12.31
CA CYS A 41 -14.03 -31.08 -11.30
C CYS A 41 -14.33 -30.39 -9.96
N ARG A 42 -14.27 -31.15 -8.87
CA ARG A 42 -14.45 -30.66 -7.50
C ARG A 42 -13.24 -31.02 -6.66
N TYR A 43 -12.98 -30.17 -5.67
CA TYR A 43 -11.81 -30.26 -4.81
C TYR A 43 -12.26 -29.99 -3.37
N LEU A 44 -11.81 -30.82 -2.44
CA LEU A 44 -11.96 -30.60 -1.01
C LEU A 44 -10.73 -29.85 -0.49
N PHE A 45 -10.91 -28.57 -0.19
CA PHE A 45 -9.90 -27.75 0.46
C PHE A 45 -10.04 -27.85 1.98
N VAL A 46 -8.92 -28.12 2.65
CA VAL A 46 -8.80 -28.10 4.12
C VAL A 46 -7.77 -27.05 4.48
N ARG A 47 -8.10 -26.21 5.47
CA ARG A 47 -7.20 -25.18 5.98
C ARG A 47 -6.03 -25.87 6.71
N CYS A 48 -4.86 -25.26 6.68
CA CYS A 48 -3.65 -25.79 7.33
C CYS A 48 -2.66 -24.65 7.57
N ASP A 49 -3.08 -23.64 8.33
CA ASP A 49 -2.33 -22.41 8.56
C ASP A 49 -2.05 -22.23 10.06
N ASN A 50 -0.90 -21.65 10.39
CA ASN A 50 -0.53 -21.30 11.76
C ASN A 50 -1.24 -20.03 12.25
N GLU A 51 -1.69 -19.17 11.34
CA GLU A 51 -2.48 -18.00 11.71
C GLU A 51 -3.94 -18.39 11.94
N PRO A 52 -4.61 -17.82 12.94
CA PRO A 52 -6.04 -18.06 13.17
C PRO A 52 -6.86 -17.64 11.96
N ALA A 53 -8.02 -18.28 11.77
CA ALA A 53 -8.90 -17.89 10.67
C ALA A 53 -9.53 -16.51 10.98
N PRO A 54 -9.74 -15.64 9.98
CA PRO A 54 -10.31 -14.30 10.20
C PRO A 54 -11.73 -14.27 10.80
N TRP A 55 -12.39 -15.42 10.93
CA TRP A 55 -13.75 -15.56 11.49
C TRP A 55 -13.78 -16.42 12.77
N THR A 56 -12.63 -16.87 13.27
CA THR A 56 -12.52 -17.58 14.54
C THR A 56 -12.03 -16.62 15.62
N SER A 57 -12.52 -16.78 16.85
CA SER A 57 -12.05 -16.05 18.03
C SER A 57 -10.81 -16.70 18.68
N ASP A 58 -10.25 -17.72 18.03
CA ASP A 58 -9.14 -18.50 18.56
C ASP A 58 -7.81 -17.72 18.44
N ASP A 59 -6.98 -17.78 19.48
CA ASP A 59 -5.64 -17.21 19.47
C ASP A 59 -4.61 -18.11 18.77
N HIS A 60 -5.00 -19.34 18.45
CA HIS A 60 -4.14 -20.37 17.86
C HIS A 60 -4.50 -20.62 16.39
N GLY A 61 -3.54 -21.18 15.66
CA GLY A 61 -3.72 -21.58 14.26
C GLY A 61 -4.73 -22.70 14.04
N ASP A 62 -4.88 -23.12 12.79
CA ASP A 62 -5.70 -24.28 12.44
C ASP A 62 -5.12 -25.55 13.05
N LEU A 63 -5.98 -26.48 13.50
CA LEU A 63 -5.56 -27.78 14.02
C LEU A 63 -6.06 -28.91 13.11
N PRO A 64 -5.34 -30.05 13.02
CA PRO A 64 -5.82 -31.22 12.29
C PRO A 64 -7.19 -31.66 12.80
N ARG A 65 -8.11 -31.89 11.87
CA ARG A 65 -9.48 -32.32 12.17
C ARG A 65 -9.95 -33.40 11.22
N PRO A 66 -10.88 -34.28 11.62
CA PRO A 66 -11.42 -35.30 10.75
C PRO A 66 -12.14 -34.66 9.55
N LEU A 67 -12.01 -35.31 8.39
CA LEU A 67 -12.65 -34.85 7.17
C LEU A 67 -14.18 -34.98 7.27
N PRO A 68 -14.94 -33.99 6.78
CA PRO A 68 -16.39 -34.09 6.77
C PRO A 68 -16.85 -35.21 5.83
N ALA A 69 -17.98 -35.84 6.17
CA ALA A 69 -18.67 -36.73 5.25
C ALA A 69 -19.20 -35.91 4.06
N ILE A 70 -18.86 -36.32 2.84
CA ILE A 70 -19.28 -35.63 1.61
C ILE A 70 -20.23 -36.55 0.84
N PRO A 71 -21.55 -36.33 0.93
CA PRO A 71 -22.55 -37.17 0.26
C PRO A 71 -22.38 -37.20 -1.26
N GLU A 72 -21.83 -36.13 -1.85
CA GLU A 72 -21.61 -36.00 -3.28
C GLU A 72 -20.64 -37.05 -3.86
N LEU A 73 -19.78 -37.65 -3.04
CA LEU A 73 -18.83 -38.67 -3.47
C LEU A 73 -19.50 -39.97 -3.95
N LYS A 74 -20.73 -40.27 -3.50
CA LYS A 74 -21.45 -41.49 -3.90
C LYS A 74 -21.75 -41.55 -5.41
N LYS A 75 -21.89 -40.39 -6.07
CA LYS A 75 -22.18 -40.26 -7.52
C LYS A 75 -20.98 -39.72 -8.30
N ALA A 76 -19.80 -39.70 -7.68
CA ALA A 76 -18.61 -39.13 -8.27
C ALA A 76 -17.87 -40.14 -9.15
N THR A 77 -17.19 -39.63 -10.16
CA THR A 77 -16.26 -40.36 -11.03
C THR A 77 -14.84 -39.82 -10.81
N ASP A 78 -13.81 -40.61 -11.12
CA ASP A 78 -12.40 -40.20 -11.01
C ASP A 78 -12.04 -39.63 -9.61
N VAL A 79 -12.45 -40.33 -8.54
CA VAL A 79 -12.11 -39.94 -7.18
C VAL A 79 -10.63 -40.20 -6.92
N PHE A 80 -9.90 -39.15 -6.59
CA PHE A 80 -8.51 -39.22 -6.18
C PHE A 80 -8.35 -38.70 -4.75
N GLU A 81 -7.71 -39.53 -3.94
CA GLU A 81 -7.32 -39.22 -2.56
C GLU A 81 -5.81 -39.29 -2.47
N ARG A 82 -5.21 -38.39 -1.68
CA ARG A 82 -3.76 -38.43 -1.48
C ARG A 82 -3.36 -39.68 -0.72
N LYS A 83 -2.35 -40.36 -1.24
CA LYS A 83 -1.72 -41.52 -0.59
C LYS A 83 -0.39 -41.16 0.09
N GLU A 84 0.27 -40.12 -0.38
CA GLU A 84 1.56 -39.68 0.13
C GLU A 84 1.43 -38.62 1.22
N SER A 85 2.38 -38.60 2.16
CA SER A 85 2.47 -37.56 3.18
C SER A 85 2.61 -36.16 2.54
N PRO A 86 1.84 -35.16 2.99
CA PRO A 86 1.94 -33.80 2.49
C PRO A 86 3.33 -33.19 2.72
N SER A 87 3.79 -32.31 1.82
CA SER A 87 5.02 -31.53 2.05
C SER A 87 4.87 -30.52 3.18
N TRP A 88 3.64 -30.02 3.38
CA TRP A 88 3.24 -29.11 4.44
C TRP A 88 2.24 -29.83 5.34
N ASP A 89 2.65 -30.15 6.57
CA ASP A 89 1.86 -30.95 7.50
C ASP A 89 2.00 -30.45 8.93
N PHE A 90 1.11 -30.93 9.80
CA PHE A 90 1.10 -30.55 11.20
C PHE A 90 2.23 -31.27 11.93
N ASP A 91 2.95 -30.52 12.76
CA ASP A 91 3.97 -31.05 13.65
C ASP A 91 3.42 -31.11 15.07
N GLU A 92 3.28 -32.32 15.59
CA GLU A 92 2.76 -32.58 16.93
C GLU A 92 3.74 -32.16 18.04
N GLU A 93 5.05 -32.12 17.77
CA GLU A 93 6.07 -31.72 18.74
C GLU A 93 6.03 -30.20 18.94
N ASP A 94 6.01 -29.45 17.83
CA ASP A 94 6.03 -27.98 17.85
C ASP A 94 4.61 -27.35 17.93
N ASN A 95 3.55 -28.16 17.85
CA ASN A 95 2.15 -27.73 17.75
C ASN A 95 1.89 -26.69 16.64
N ARG A 96 2.52 -26.89 15.47
CA ARG A 96 2.41 -25.97 14.32
C ARG A 96 2.54 -26.66 12.98
N TRP A 97 1.98 -26.05 11.95
CA TRP A 97 2.21 -26.40 10.56
C TRP A 97 3.63 -26.03 10.12
N ARG A 98 4.30 -26.98 9.45
CA ARG A 98 5.63 -26.77 8.88
C ARG A 98 5.88 -27.61 7.63
N TRP A 99 6.96 -27.31 6.93
CA TRP A 99 7.47 -28.14 5.85
C TRP A 99 8.04 -29.43 6.43
N LYS A 100 7.40 -30.57 6.16
CA LYS A 100 7.90 -31.92 6.49
C LYS A 100 8.81 -32.47 5.39
N LYS A 101 8.54 -32.11 4.13
CA LYS A 101 9.40 -32.46 3.00
C LYS A 101 10.23 -31.24 2.61
N PRO A 102 11.55 -31.38 2.38
CA PRO A 102 12.34 -30.29 1.85
C PRO A 102 11.79 -29.87 0.48
N PRO A 103 11.91 -28.58 0.10
CA PRO A 103 11.50 -28.13 -1.22
C PRO A 103 12.26 -28.95 -2.28
N PRO A 104 11.59 -29.35 -3.38
CA PRO A 104 12.27 -30.08 -4.43
C PRO A 104 13.49 -29.27 -4.91
N PRO A 105 14.64 -29.93 -5.15
CA PRO A 105 15.82 -29.23 -5.63
C PRO A 105 15.47 -28.48 -6.91
N SER A 106 15.74 -27.17 -6.91
CA SER A 106 15.55 -26.31 -8.07
C SER A 106 16.24 -26.93 -9.28
N LYS A 107 15.54 -27.04 -10.43
CA LYS A 107 16.11 -27.53 -11.70
C LYS A 107 17.27 -26.66 -12.23
N LYS A 108 17.53 -25.50 -11.61
CA LYS A 108 18.70 -24.67 -11.87
C LYS A 108 19.57 -24.61 -10.62
N PRO A 109 20.84 -25.07 -10.66
CA PRO A 109 21.81 -24.68 -9.64
C PRO A 109 21.96 -23.16 -9.73
N VAL A 110 21.60 -22.45 -8.67
CA VAL A 110 21.84 -21.01 -8.59
C VAL A 110 23.28 -20.86 -8.11
N ASN A 111 24.21 -20.67 -9.04
CA ASN A 111 25.61 -20.40 -8.68
C ASN A 111 25.67 -19.11 -7.84
N ALA A 112 26.54 -19.07 -6.81
CA ALA A 112 26.63 -17.92 -5.89
C ALA A 112 26.91 -16.59 -6.63
N ALA A 113 27.61 -16.63 -7.76
CA ALA A 113 27.82 -15.49 -8.64
C ALA A 113 26.51 -14.93 -9.24
N ASP A 114 25.56 -15.80 -9.62
CA ASP A 114 24.26 -15.44 -10.21
C ASP A 114 23.32 -14.86 -9.12
N LEU A 115 23.46 -15.26 -7.85
CA LEU A 115 22.73 -14.63 -6.74
C LEU A 115 23.16 -13.18 -6.51
N GLU A 116 24.47 -12.92 -6.49
CA GLU A 116 24.97 -11.56 -6.30
C GLU A 116 24.71 -10.67 -7.52
N GLU A 117 24.77 -11.21 -8.73
CA GLU A 117 24.37 -10.50 -9.94
C GLU A 117 22.88 -10.15 -9.94
N ARG A 118 22.00 -11.09 -9.57
CA ARG A 118 20.56 -10.81 -9.41
C ARG A 118 20.26 -9.81 -8.29
N LYS A 119 21.00 -9.86 -7.18
CA LYS A 119 20.87 -8.85 -6.11
C LYS A 119 21.28 -7.47 -6.61
N ARG A 120 22.40 -7.36 -7.35
CA ARG A 120 22.84 -6.10 -7.98
C ARG A 120 21.83 -5.60 -9.00
N ALA A 121 21.30 -6.46 -9.87
CA ALA A 121 20.27 -6.11 -10.84
C ALA A 121 18.98 -5.61 -10.15
N ARG A 122 18.50 -6.30 -9.11
CA ARG A 122 17.34 -5.85 -8.30
C ARG A 122 17.60 -4.52 -7.61
N LYS A 123 18.81 -4.30 -7.08
CA LYS A 123 19.21 -3.02 -6.47
C LYS A 123 19.24 -1.90 -7.50
N ALA A 124 19.78 -2.16 -8.69
CA ALA A 124 19.82 -1.20 -9.80
C ALA A 124 18.40 -0.86 -10.29
N ILE A 125 17.52 -1.84 -10.45
CA ILE A 125 16.11 -1.62 -10.82
C ILE A 125 15.40 -0.77 -9.75
N ARG A 126 15.57 -1.11 -8.46
CA ARG A 126 14.98 -0.34 -7.36
C ARG A 126 15.50 1.10 -7.34
N GLN A 127 16.80 1.30 -7.55
CA GLN A 127 17.40 2.63 -7.62
C GLN A 127 16.89 3.43 -8.82
N ALA A 128 16.85 2.84 -10.01
CA ALA A 128 16.30 3.47 -11.20
C ALA A 128 14.83 3.88 -10.99
N HIS A 129 14.03 3.00 -10.39
CA HIS A 129 12.64 3.31 -10.06
C HIS A 129 12.53 4.48 -9.06
N THR A 130 13.32 4.49 -7.99
CA THR A 130 13.36 5.62 -7.03
C THR A 130 13.75 6.94 -7.71
N THR A 131 14.72 6.93 -8.63
CA THR A 131 15.13 8.11 -9.40
C THR A 131 13.99 8.64 -10.27
N THR A 132 13.30 7.77 -11.03
CA THR A 132 12.18 8.18 -11.88
C THR A 132 11.01 8.80 -11.12
N VAL A 133 10.78 8.38 -9.86
CA VAL A 133 9.69 8.95 -9.06
C VAL A 133 10.11 10.27 -8.42
N ARG A 134 11.37 10.40 -7.97
CA ARG A 134 11.90 11.68 -7.48
C ARG A 134 11.81 12.76 -8.56
N GLU A 135 12.11 12.42 -9.81
CA GLU A 135 11.96 13.32 -10.96
C GLU A 135 10.50 13.78 -11.14
N ARG A 136 9.52 12.87 -11.04
CA ARG A 136 8.09 13.22 -11.11
C ARG A 136 7.66 14.15 -9.97
N LEU A 137 8.09 13.86 -8.74
CA LEU A 137 7.79 14.71 -7.58
C LEU A 137 8.37 16.12 -7.73
N LEU A 138 9.61 16.23 -8.22
CA LEU A 138 10.24 17.52 -8.48
C LEU A 138 9.55 18.28 -9.63
N LYS A 139 9.05 17.56 -10.64
CA LYS A 139 8.32 18.18 -11.76
C LYS A 139 6.97 18.76 -11.33
N GLU A 140 6.22 18.05 -10.51
CA GLU A 140 4.84 18.43 -10.14
C GLU A 140 4.75 19.25 -8.85
N PHE A 141 5.67 19.04 -7.91
CA PHE A 141 5.58 19.58 -6.55
C PHE A 141 6.83 20.33 -6.11
N SER A 142 7.59 20.92 -7.04
CA SER A 142 8.74 21.75 -6.67
C SER A 142 8.32 23.11 -6.10
N CYS A 143 9.01 23.52 -5.05
CA CYS A 143 8.95 24.87 -4.51
C CYS A 143 9.65 25.84 -5.47
N LEU A 144 9.03 26.97 -5.77
CA LEU A 144 9.62 27.97 -6.67
C LEU A 144 10.82 28.74 -6.05
N ILE A 145 11.01 28.65 -4.73
CA ILE A 145 12.16 29.25 -4.01
C ILE A 145 13.31 28.24 -3.91
N CYS A 146 13.13 27.11 -3.20
CA CYS A 146 14.23 26.17 -2.94
C CYS A 146 14.41 25.07 -3.99
N ARG A 147 13.50 24.97 -4.97
CA ARG A 147 13.50 23.97 -6.06
C ARG A 147 13.49 22.50 -5.60
N GLN A 148 13.24 22.25 -4.32
CA GLN A 148 13.00 20.92 -3.78
C GLN A 148 11.51 20.60 -3.74
N VAL A 149 11.16 19.33 -3.52
CA VAL A 149 9.78 18.91 -3.25
C VAL A 149 9.25 19.69 -2.04
N MET A 150 8.07 20.29 -2.17
CA MET A 150 7.52 21.18 -1.16
C MET A 150 7.25 20.46 0.16
N ASN A 151 7.74 21.05 1.26
CA ASN A 151 7.38 20.68 2.62
C ASN A 151 6.43 21.72 3.19
N LEU A 152 5.28 21.28 3.72
CA LEU A 152 4.17 22.13 4.16
C LEU A 152 3.82 23.18 3.09
N PRO A 153 3.32 22.74 1.91
CA PRO A 153 3.10 23.62 0.77
C PRO A 153 2.08 24.72 1.10
N VAL A 154 2.36 25.94 0.64
CA VAL A 154 1.47 27.09 0.66
C VAL A 154 1.15 27.44 -0.79
N THR A 155 -0.14 27.65 -1.08
CA THR A 155 -0.60 28.13 -2.39
C THR A 155 -1.03 29.59 -2.26
N THR A 156 -0.36 30.49 -2.95
CA THR A 156 -0.73 31.91 -2.96
C THR A 156 -1.99 32.13 -3.81
N PRO A 157 -2.70 33.27 -3.64
CA PRO A 157 -3.85 33.64 -4.49
C PRO A 157 -3.52 33.71 -5.99
N CYS A 158 -2.25 33.95 -6.33
CA CYS A 158 -1.74 33.89 -7.70
C CYS A 158 -1.33 32.47 -8.15
N ALA A 159 -1.79 31.42 -7.46
CA ALA A 159 -1.59 30.01 -7.75
C ALA A 159 -0.12 29.54 -7.78
N HIS A 160 0.79 30.27 -7.15
CA HIS A 160 2.18 29.85 -6.99
C HIS A 160 2.34 29.05 -5.70
N ASN A 161 3.21 28.03 -5.73
CA ASN A 161 3.35 27.09 -4.63
C ASN A 161 4.77 27.14 -4.04
N PHE A 162 4.85 27.20 -2.71
CA PHE A 162 6.09 27.34 -1.96
C PHE A 162 6.07 26.46 -0.71
N CYS A 163 7.23 26.11 -0.17
CA CYS A 163 7.29 25.61 1.21
C CYS A 163 6.89 26.74 2.17
N LYS A 164 6.15 26.42 3.24
CA LYS A 164 5.81 27.39 4.28
C LYS A 164 7.05 28.13 4.81
N SER A 165 8.10 27.39 5.15
CA SER A 165 9.36 27.97 5.65
C SER A 165 10.05 28.88 4.63
N CYS A 166 10.09 28.47 3.36
CA CYS A 166 10.66 29.30 2.29
C CYS A 166 9.87 30.59 2.10
N PHE A 167 8.54 30.50 2.18
CA PHE A 167 7.65 31.64 2.03
C PHE A 167 7.78 32.59 3.22
N GLU A 168 7.72 32.11 4.45
CA GLU A 168 7.93 32.91 5.67
C GLU A 168 9.30 33.60 5.67
N ALA A 169 10.36 32.87 5.29
CA ALA A 169 11.71 33.43 5.19
C ALA A 169 11.80 34.58 4.16
N ALA A 170 11.09 34.48 3.03
CA ALA A 170 11.08 35.53 2.00
C ALA A 170 10.44 36.85 2.47
N PHE A 171 9.63 36.80 3.53
CA PHE A 171 8.97 37.98 4.13
C PHE A 171 9.42 38.27 5.56
N SER A 172 10.43 37.56 6.07
CA SER A 172 11.02 37.85 7.38
C SER A 172 11.50 39.30 7.44
N GLY A 173 11.08 40.02 8.49
CA GLY A 173 11.42 41.43 8.70
C GLY A 173 10.62 42.45 7.87
N LYS A 174 9.68 42.00 7.01
CA LYS A 174 8.79 42.92 6.28
C LYS A 174 7.50 43.13 7.06
N THR A 175 7.17 44.38 7.37
CA THR A 175 5.89 44.71 8.03
C THR A 175 4.80 44.95 7.00
N ALA A 176 3.58 44.49 7.26
CA ALA A 176 2.42 44.75 6.39
C ALA A 176 1.93 46.21 6.47
N ILE A 177 2.32 46.94 7.52
CA ILE A 177 1.89 48.30 7.81
C ILE A 177 3.13 49.17 8.02
N ARG A 178 3.11 50.36 7.43
CA ARG A 178 4.11 51.42 7.59
C ARG A 178 3.51 52.55 8.40
N GLU A 179 4.08 52.79 9.58
CA GLU A 179 3.81 53.98 10.36
C GLU A 179 4.49 55.20 9.74
N ARG A 180 3.82 56.34 9.81
CA ARG A 180 4.31 57.60 9.23
C ARG A 180 4.19 58.68 10.28
N SER A 181 5.29 59.37 10.54
CA SER A 181 5.31 60.55 11.41
C SER A 181 6.07 61.68 10.71
N LYS A 182 5.53 62.89 10.74
CA LYS A 182 6.24 64.09 10.28
C LYS A 182 6.07 65.18 11.32
N GLY A 183 7.20 65.61 11.93
CA GLY A 183 7.21 66.70 12.90
C GLY A 183 6.29 66.49 14.10
N GLY A 184 6.30 65.30 14.72
CA GLY A 184 5.52 65.01 15.94
C GLY A 184 4.04 64.67 15.73
N ARG A 185 3.50 64.81 14.51
CA ARG A 185 2.13 64.34 14.18
C ARG A 185 2.18 62.90 13.64
N THR A 186 1.37 62.02 14.23
CA THR A 186 1.13 60.67 13.72
C THR A 186 0.20 60.74 12.51
N LEU A 187 0.65 60.24 11.36
CA LEU A 187 -0.17 60.13 10.15
C LEU A 187 -0.87 58.76 10.13
N ARG A 188 -1.94 58.66 9.34
CA ARG A 188 -2.61 57.38 9.10
C ARG A 188 -1.60 56.36 8.57
N SER A 189 -1.61 55.18 9.18
CA SER A 189 -0.76 54.08 8.77
C SER A 189 -1.11 53.63 7.35
N GLN A 190 -0.09 53.28 6.57
CA GLN A 190 -0.25 52.86 5.18
C GLN A 190 0.12 51.38 5.04
N LYS A 191 -0.64 50.64 4.24
CA LYS A 191 -0.35 49.24 3.95
C LYS A 191 0.85 49.13 2.99
N ASN A 192 1.81 48.27 3.31
CA ASN A 192 2.92 47.94 2.43
C ASN A 192 2.46 46.90 1.40
N VAL A 193 2.78 47.12 0.14
CA VAL A 193 2.57 46.14 -0.94
C VAL A 193 3.65 45.07 -0.84
N LEU A 194 3.25 43.81 -0.71
CA LEU A 194 4.17 42.68 -0.57
C LEU A 194 3.94 41.75 -1.75
N HIS A 195 4.84 41.77 -2.73
CA HIS A 195 4.71 41.00 -3.95
C HIS A 195 5.06 39.52 -3.75
N CYS A 196 4.39 38.64 -4.50
CA CYS A 196 4.74 37.23 -4.60
C CYS A 196 6.20 37.06 -5.07
N PRO A 197 6.98 36.09 -4.53
CA PRO A 197 8.36 35.85 -4.97
C PRO A 197 8.49 35.43 -6.44
N SER A 198 7.39 35.10 -7.13
CA SER A 198 7.39 34.60 -8.50
C SER A 198 6.58 35.46 -9.49
N CYS A 199 5.83 36.45 -9.03
CA CYS A 199 4.99 37.29 -9.91
C CYS A 199 4.66 38.64 -9.25
N PRO A 200 4.17 39.64 -10.00
CA PRO A 200 3.88 40.98 -9.46
C PRO A 200 2.56 41.07 -8.66
N THR A 201 1.90 39.95 -8.32
CA THR A 201 0.69 39.99 -7.50
C THR A 201 0.99 40.39 -6.06
N ASP A 202 0.23 41.34 -5.51
CA ASP A 202 0.25 41.70 -4.09
C ASP A 202 -0.40 40.60 -3.25
N ILE A 203 0.30 40.13 -2.23
CA ILE A 203 -0.09 39.07 -1.29
C ILE A 203 -0.05 39.56 0.16
N SER A 204 0.01 40.87 0.38
CA SER A 204 0.06 41.50 1.71
C SER A 204 -1.08 41.07 2.65
N ASP A 205 -2.30 40.88 2.16
CA ASP A 205 -3.42 40.36 2.97
C ASP A 205 -3.29 38.87 3.26
N PHE A 206 -2.77 38.11 2.30
CA PHE A 206 -2.60 36.67 2.43
C PHE A 206 -1.56 36.30 3.50
N LEU A 207 -0.52 37.13 3.68
CA LEU A 207 0.50 36.93 4.70
C LEU A 207 -0.03 36.97 6.14
N GLN A 208 -1.18 37.62 6.38
CA GLN A 208 -1.77 37.70 7.72
C GLN A 208 -2.35 36.35 8.18
N ASN A 209 -2.75 35.49 7.24
CA ASN A 209 -3.40 34.21 7.51
C ASN A 209 -2.81 33.11 6.62
N LEU A 210 -1.51 32.84 6.79
CA LEU A 210 -0.80 31.85 6.01
C LEU A 210 -1.24 30.42 6.39
N GLN A 211 -1.94 29.75 5.48
CA GLN A 211 -2.39 28.37 5.67
C GLN A 211 -1.67 27.39 4.73
N VAL A 212 -1.46 26.18 5.24
CA VAL A 212 -0.90 25.08 4.45
C VAL A 212 -1.99 24.54 3.53
N CYS A 213 -1.64 24.35 2.26
CA CYS A 213 -2.50 23.72 1.26
C CYS A 213 -2.55 22.20 1.50
N HIS A 214 -3.55 21.77 2.28
CA HIS A 214 -3.75 20.36 2.62
C HIS A 214 -3.95 19.45 1.40
N VAL A 215 -4.51 19.97 0.30
CA VAL A 215 -4.66 19.23 -0.96
C VAL A 215 -3.30 18.86 -1.55
N ILE A 216 -2.40 19.84 -1.69
CA ILE A 216 -1.05 19.58 -2.21
C ILE A 216 -0.27 18.70 -1.23
N CYS A 217 -0.38 18.95 0.08
CA CYS A 217 0.26 18.12 1.09
C CYS A 217 -0.18 16.64 0.99
N ARG A 218 -1.50 16.40 0.82
CA ARG A 218 -2.03 15.06 0.60
C ARG A 218 -1.54 14.44 -0.70
N ASN A 219 -1.46 15.20 -1.78
CA ASN A 219 -0.99 14.71 -3.07
C ASN A 219 0.50 14.33 -3.05
N VAL A 220 1.34 15.13 -2.38
CA VAL A 220 2.75 14.78 -2.13
C VAL A 220 2.82 13.48 -1.34
N LEU A 221 2.12 13.37 -0.22
CA LEU A 221 2.10 12.16 0.62
C LEU A 221 1.53 10.93 -0.10
N LEU A 222 0.51 11.07 -0.94
CA LEU A 222 -0.04 9.96 -1.73
C LEU A 222 0.93 9.50 -2.80
N SER A 223 1.64 10.43 -3.42
CA SER A 223 2.67 10.13 -4.41
C SER A 223 3.88 9.47 -3.76
N GLU A 224 4.21 9.85 -2.53
CA GLU A 224 5.21 9.18 -1.69
C GLU A 224 4.74 7.81 -1.19
N LYS A 225 3.49 7.62 -0.78
CA LYS A 225 2.98 6.32 -0.33
C LYS A 225 2.94 5.28 -1.45
N LYS A 226 2.63 5.70 -2.68
CA LYS A 226 2.78 4.86 -3.88
C LYS A 226 4.22 4.36 -4.09
N LEU A 227 5.23 4.93 -3.41
CA LEU A 227 6.61 4.43 -3.40
C LEU A 227 6.81 3.22 -2.48
N LEU A 228 6.05 3.10 -1.40
CA LEU A 228 6.29 2.12 -0.33
C LEU A 228 5.51 0.82 -0.55
N GLU A 229 4.42 0.87 -1.33
CA GLU A 229 3.52 -0.27 -1.56
C GLU A 229 3.89 -1.12 -2.79
N LYS A 230 5.05 -0.90 -3.44
CA LYS A 230 5.51 -1.65 -4.64
C LYS A 230 7.01 -1.92 -4.63
#